data_AF-A0A5E7FQR0-F1
#
_entry.id   AF-A0A5E7FQR0-F1
#
_cell.length_a   1.000
_cell.length_b   1.000
_cell.length_c   1.000
_cell.angle_alpha   90.00
_cell.angle_beta   90.00
_cell.angle_gamma   90.00
#
_symmetry.space_group_name_H-M   'P 1'
#
loop_
_entity.id
_entity.type
_entity.pdbx_description
1 polymer ?
#
loop_
_entity_poly.entity_id
_entity_poly.type
_entity_poly.pdbx_seq_one_letter_code
_entity_poly.pdbx_strand_id
1 'polypeptide(L)'
;MIAALRGQRDIAVGNVIGSNLFNLLGVLGVTALIAPSPLSVSPNALDFDLPVMLGVAALCLPVFYSGYRVTRAEGLLFLGLYLAYGLHVVSFTTGMPLAGKLEHLMLFFVLPTLVAFLLFTSLRAWRRQHHKKELP
;
A
#
# COMPACT_ATOMS: atom_id res chain seq x y z
N MET A 1 6.80 11.76 -11.08
CA MET A 1 7.13 12.96 -10.27
C MET A 1 6.80 14.27 -10.98
N ILE A 2 7.14 14.44 -12.27
CA ILE A 2 6.84 15.67 -13.04
C ILE A 2 5.32 15.97 -13.10
N ALA A 3 4.47 14.97 -13.32
CA ALA A 3 3.01 15.15 -13.30
C ALA A 3 2.49 15.64 -11.93
N ALA A 4 3.04 15.12 -10.83
CA ALA A 4 2.67 15.54 -9.48
C ALA A 4 3.12 16.98 -9.19
N LEU A 5 4.33 17.35 -9.62
CA LEU A 5 4.87 18.71 -9.49
C LEU A 5 4.10 19.74 -10.34
N ARG A 6 3.53 19.32 -11.48
CA ARG A 6 2.69 20.14 -12.36
C ARG A 6 1.21 20.21 -11.93
N GLY A 7 0.87 19.68 -10.75
CA GLY A 7 -0.51 19.69 -10.24
C GLY A 7 -1.46 18.69 -10.92
N GLN A 8 -0.96 17.87 -11.84
CA GLN A 8 -1.72 16.85 -12.56
C GLN A 8 -1.82 15.56 -11.73
N ARG A 9 -2.57 15.63 -10.63
CA ARG A 9 -2.71 14.53 -9.66
C ARG A 9 -3.28 13.26 -10.29
N ASP A 10 -4.25 13.38 -11.18
CA ASP A 10 -4.89 12.23 -11.83
C ASP A 10 -3.90 11.45 -12.71
N ILE A 11 -3.03 12.17 -13.43
CA ILE A 11 -1.97 11.59 -14.26
C ILE A 11 -0.90 10.92 -13.38
N ALA A 12 -0.54 11.56 -12.25
CA ALA A 12 0.42 10.99 -11.31
C ALA A 12 -0.09 9.66 -10.71
N VAL A 13 -1.36 9.60 -10.33
CA VAL A 13 -1.99 8.36 -9.81
C VAL A 13 -2.09 7.30 -10.90
N GLY A 14 -2.53 7.67 -12.11
CA GLY A 14 -2.60 6.76 -13.26
C GLY A 14 -1.24 6.14 -13.60
N ASN A 15 -0.16 6.92 -13.52
CA ASN A 15 1.20 6.40 -13.73
C ASN A 15 1.59 5.38 -12.65
N VAL A 16 1.32 5.65 -11.37
CA VAL A 16 1.66 4.71 -10.29
C VAL A 16 0.89 3.40 -10.42
N ILE A 17 -0.41 3.47 -10.66
CA ILE A 17 -1.25 2.27 -10.85
C ILE A 17 -0.80 1.50 -12.10
N GLY A 18 -0.61 2.20 -13.22
CA GLY A 18 -0.22 1.61 -14.49
C GLY A 18 1.13 0.90 -14.44
N SER A 19 2.14 1.51 -13.82
CA SER A 19 3.46 0.88 -13.66
C SER A 19 3.40 -0.37 -12.78
N ASN A 20 2.63 -0.36 -11.69
CA ASN A 20 2.48 -1.53 -10.83
C ASN A 20 1.74 -2.67 -11.54
N LEU A 21 0.67 -2.35 -12.28
CA LEU A 21 -0.08 -3.34 -13.04
C LEU A 21 0.77 -3.95 -14.16
N PHE A 22 1.55 -3.11 -14.87
CA PHE A 22 2.48 -3.58 -15.90
C PHE A 22 3.60 -4.45 -15.33
N ASN A 23 4.14 -4.14 -14.15
CA ASN A 23 5.14 -4.98 -13.51
C ASN A 23 4.58 -6.34 -13.08
N LEU A 24 3.36 -6.38 -12.54
CA LEU A 24 2.71 -7.64 -12.13
C LEU A 24 2.27 -8.50 -13.31
N LEU A 25 1.64 -7.91 -14.34
CA LEU A 25 1.09 -8.67 -15.46
C LEU A 25 2.11 -8.85 -16.59
N GLY A 26 2.81 -7.78 -16.95
CA GLY A 26 3.78 -7.76 -18.03
C GLY A 26 5.10 -8.39 -17.61
N VAL A 27 5.85 -7.73 -16.72
CA VAL A 27 7.21 -8.17 -16.35
C VAL A 27 7.18 -9.53 -15.66
N LEU A 28 6.42 -9.65 -14.55
CA LEU A 28 6.34 -10.90 -13.79
C LEU A 28 5.65 -12.01 -14.59
N GLY A 29 4.57 -11.72 -15.32
CA GLY A 29 3.90 -12.70 -16.17
C GLY A 29 4.80 -13.27 -17.27
N VAL A 30 5.50 -12.41 -18.01
CA VAL A 30 6.49 -12.84 -19.01
C VAL A 30 7.64 -13.61 -18.36
N THR A 31 8.14 -13.15 -17.22
CA THR A 31 9.20 -13.86 -16.47
C THR A 31 8.75 -15.26 -16.08
N ALA A 32 7.51 -15.42 -15.60
CA ALA A 32 6.95 -16.71 -15.22
C ALA A 32 6.76 -17.66 -16.41
N LEU A 33 6.48 -17.14 -17.60
CA LEU A 33 6.37 -17.94 -18.84
C LEU A 33 7.73 -18.42 -19.37
N ILE A 34 8.76 -17.58 -19.24
CA ILE A 34 10.11 -17.87 -19.76
C ILE A 34 10.93 -18.69 -18.75
N ALA A 35 10.64 -18.58 -17.45
CA ALA A 35 11.42 -19.25 -16.41
C ALA A 35 11.40 -20.78 -16.60
N PRO A 36 12.58 -21.44 -16.66
CA PRO A 36 12.68 -22.88 -16.87
C PRO A 36 12.26 -23.71 -15.64
N SER A 37 12.06 -23.06 -14.50
CA SER A 37 11.66 -23.68 -13.24
C SER A 37 10.76 -22.72 -12.46
N PRO A 38 9.94 -23.22 -11.51
CA PRO A 38 9.08 -22.36 -10.69
C PRO A 38 9.87 -21.25 -10.01
N LEU A 39 9.35 -20.03 -10.03
CA LEU A 39 9.96 -18.90 -9.34
C LEU A 39 9.97 -19.18 -7.83
N SER A 40 11.17 -19.32 -7.27
CA SER A 40 11.35 -19.52 -5.83
C SER A 40 10.99 -18.23 -5.07
N VAL A 41 10.04 -18.33 -4.15
CA VAL A 41 9.66 -17.24 -3.24
C VAL A 41 10.16 -17.58 -1.85
N SER A 42 10.74 -16.61 -1.13
CA SER A 42 11.20 -16.84 0.24
C SER A 42 10.00 -17.06 1.17
N PRO A 43 10.11 -17.93 2.20
CA PRO A 43 9.03 -18.11 3.17
C PRO A 43 8.62 -16.80 3.86
N ASN A 44 9.60 -15.94 4.20
CA ASN A 44 9.33 -14.63 4.78
C ASN A 44 8.49 -13.73 3.86
N ALA A 45 8.73 -13.79 2.54
CA ALA A 45 7.94 -13.02 1.60
C ALA A 45 6.48 -13.50 1.54
N LEU A 46 6.22 -14.80 1.74
CA LEU A 46 4.87 -15.36 1.79
C LEU A 46 4.15 -15.04 3.10
N ASP A 47 4.85 -15.17 4.23
CA ASP A 47 4.25 -15.07 5.56
C ASP A 47 4.12 -13.63 6.06
N PHE A 48 4.95 -12.71 5.56
CA PHE A 48 4.99 -11.32 6.02
C PHE A 48 4.82 -10.30 4.89
N ASP A 49 5.68 -10.31 3.87
CA ASP A 49 5.70 -9.24 2.86
C ASP A 49 4.40 -9.19 2.04
N LEU A 50 3.90 -10.35 1.61
CA LEU A 50 2.66 -10.48 0.83
C LEU A 50 1.41 -10.01 1.61
N PRO A 51 1.17 -10.48 2.85
CA PRO A 51 0.07 -9.99 3.67
C PRO A 51 0.14 -8.48 3.93
N VAL A 52 1.31 -7.93 4.21
CA VAL A 52 1.51 -6.49 4.42
C VAL A 52 1.20 -5.72 3.13
N MET A 53 1.71 -6.19 1.98
CA MET A 53 1.43 -5.59 0.68
C MET A 53 -0.07 -5.59 0.35
N LEU A 54 -0.76 -6.70 0.60
CA LEU A 54 -2.21 -6.82 0.41
C LEU A 54 -2.99 -5.88 1.35
N GLY A 55 -2.57 -5.79 2.62
CA GLY A 55 -3.18 -4.89 3.60
C GLY A 55 -3.07 -3.42 3.17
N VAL A 56 -1.88 -2.99 2.72
CA VAL A 56 -1.65 -1.62 2.22
C VAL A 56 -2.42 -1.39 0.91
N ALA A 57 -2.48 -2.37 0.00
CA ALA A 57 -3.28 -2.26 -1.22
C ALA A 57 -4.78 -2.07 -0.91
N ALA A 58 -5.30 -2.81 0.08
CA ALA A 58 -6.67 -2.62 0.56
C ALA A 58 -6.88 -1.22 1.16
N LEU A 59 -5.93 -0.71 1.94
CA LEU A 59 -5.96 0.65 2.50
C LEU A 59 -6.03 1.74 1.43
N CYS A 60 -5.50 1.48 0.24
CA CYS A 60 -5.61 2.42 -0.87
C CYS A 60 -7.02 2.46 -1.49
N LEU A 61 -7.89 1.46 -1.27
CA LEU A 61 -9.23 1.40 -1.88
C LEU A 61 -10.14 2.59 -1.51
N PRO A 62 -10.28 3.01 -0.24
CA PRO A 62 -11.09 4.18 0.11
C PRO A 62 -10.54 5.48 -0.49
N VAL A 63 -9.22 5.57 -0.65
CA VAL A 63 -8.53 6.73 -1.26
C VAL A 63 -8.88 6.84 -2.75
N PHE A 64 -8.99 5.71 -3.44
CA PHE A 64 -9.49 5.67 -4.81
C PHE A 64 -10.97 6.04 -4.88
N TYR A 65 -11.78 5.55 -3.94
CA TYR A 65 -13.22 5.85 -3.86
C TYR A 65 -13.51 7.31 -3.50
N SER A 66 -12.60 8.00 -2.79
CA SER A 66 -12.73 9.43 -2.47
C SER A 66 -12.35 10.38 -3.62
N GLY A 67 -12.25 9.86 -4.85
CA GLY A 67 -12.00 10.65 -6.06
C GLY A 67 -10.52 10.89 -6.35
N TYR A 68 -9.67 9.88 -6.16
CA TYR A 68 -8.22 9.91 -6.48
C TYR A 68 -7.42 11.02 -5.79
N ARG A 69 -7.93 11.54 -4.67
CA ARG A 69 -7.32 12.65 -3.93
C ARG A 69 -6.75 12.15 -2.61
N VAL A 70 -5.42 12.01 -2.58
CA VAL A 70 -4.65 11.79 -1.35
C VAL A 70 -4.44 13.14 -0.66
N THR A 71 -4.94 13.27 0.57
CA THR A 71 -4.66 14.43 1.44
C THR A 71 -3.23 14.37 1.98
N ARG A 72 -2.69 15.51 2.42
CA ARG A 72 -1.34 15.56 3.03
C ARG A 72 -1.20 14.63 4.24
N ALA A 73 -2.25 14.50 5.04
CA ALA A 73 -2.25 13.62 6.21
C ALA A 73 -2.22 12.13 5.82
N GLU A 74 -3.02 11.73 4.83
CA GLU A 74 -2.99 10.36 4.29
C GLU A 74 -1.64 10.04 3.65
N GLY A 75 -1.08 10.99 2.89
CA GLY A 75 0.27 10.85 2.31
C GLY A 75 1.35 10.68 3.38
N LEU A 76 1.27 11.43 4.49
CA LEU A 76 2.22 11.30 5.61
C LEU A 76 2.09 9.94 6.31
N LEU A 77 0.86 9.44 6.47
CA LEU A 77 0.61 8.10 7.01
C LEU A 77 1.23 7.02 6.13
N PHE A 78 0.97 7.05 4.82
CA PHE A 78 1.56 6.09 3.88
C PHE A 78 3.09 6.18 3.86
N LEU A 79 3.66 7.38 3.96
CA LEU A 79 5.10 7.57 4.07
C LEU A 79 5.66 6.97 5.37
N GLY A 80 4.97 7.15 6.50
CA GLY A 80 5.35 6.56 7.78
C GLY A 80 5.32 5.03 7.74
N LEU A 81 4.27 4.45 7.15
CA LEU A 81 4.17 3.00 6.93
C LEU A 81 5.31 2.49 6.03
N TYR A 82 5.63 3.22 4.96
CA TYR A 82 6.73 2.87 4.07
C TYR A 82 8.09 2.88 4.79
N LEU A 83 8.37 3.90 5.61
CA LEU A 83 9.60 3.97 6.40
C LEU A 83 9.68 2.86 7.45
N ALA A 84 8.57 2.55 8.13
CA ALA A 84 8.51 1.46 9.10
C ALA A 84 8.81 0.10 8.43
N TYR A 85 8.20 -0.17 7.27
CA TYR A 85 8.47 -1.36 6.48
C TYR A 85 9.92 -1.43 6.01
N GLY A 86 10.45 -0.33 5.45
CA GLY A 86 11.85 -0.26 5.02
C GLY A 86 12.84 -0.52 6.15
N LEU A 87 12.58 0.04 7.34
CA LEU A 87 13.41 -0.20 8.52
C LEU A 87 13.37 -1.66 8.97
N HIS A 88 12.20 -2.29 8.91
CA HIS A 88 12.07 -3.72 9.21
C HIS A 88 12.87 -4.59 8.23
N VAL A 89 12.74 -4.35 6.92
CA VAL A 89 13.51 -5.09 5.90
C VAL A 89 15.02 -4.91 6.10
N VAL A 90 15.49 -3.70 6.39
CA VAL A 90 16.90 -3.44 6.68
C VAL A 90 17.35 -4.14 7.97
N SER A 91 16.54 -4.11 9.03
CA SER A 91 16.85 -4.78 10.31
C SER A 91 16.89 -6.30 10.16
N PHE A 92 15.99 -6.86 9.36
CA PHE A 92 15.93 -8.29 9.04
C PHE A 92 17.16 -8.74 8.24
N THR A 93 17.56 -7.98 7.22
CA THR A 93 18.71 -8.31 6.38
C THR A 93 20.06 -8.11 7.09
N THR A 94 20.14 -7.21 8.08
CA THR A 94 21.36 -6.98 8.88
C THR A 94 21.49 -7.90 10.09
N GLY A 95 20.52 -8.79 10.34
CA GLY A 95 20.56 -9.75 11.45
C GLY A 95 20.45 -9.09 12.83
N MET A 96 19.93 -7.87 12.92
CA MET A 96 19.75 -7.18 14.20
C MET A 96 18.65 -7.86 15.04
N PRO A 97 18.81 -7.98 16.37
CA PRO A 97 17.79 -8.55 17.26
C PRO A 97 16.48 -7.72 17.31
N LEU A 98 16.48 -6.54 16.67
CA LEU A 98 15.31 -5.70 16.47
C LEU A 98 14.35 -6.25 15.40
N ALA A 99 14.80 -7.15 14.51
CA ALA A 99 14.01 -7.67 13.41
C ALA A 99 12.73 -8.39 13.88
N GLY A 100 12.86 -9.33 14.82
CA GLY A 100 11.70 -10.06 15.35
C GLY A 100 10.76 -9.19 16.18
N LYS A 101 11.28 -8.17 16.89
CA LYS A 101 10.45 -7.17 17.58
C LYS A 101 9.66 -6.31 16.59
N LEU A 102 10.28 -5.90 15.48
CA LEU A 102 9.63 -5.13 14.43
C LEU A 102 8.63 -5.96 13.63
N GLU A 103 8.89 -7.24 13.39
CA GLU A 103 7.96 -8.17 12.72
C GLU A 103 6.65 -8.28 13.51
N HIS A 104 6.77 -8.55 14.81
CA HIS A 104 5.61 -8.60 15.70
C HIS A 104 4.93 -7.24 15.81
N LEU A 105 5.69 -6.15 15.94
CA LEU A 105 5.11 -4.80 15.97
C LEU A 105 4.39 -4.47 14.66
N MET A 106 4.90 -4.89 13.51
CA MET A 106 4.25 -4.62 12.24
C MET A 106 2.99 -5.46 12.05
N LEU A 107 3.04 -6.77 12.31
CA LEU A 107 1.84 -7.61 12.22
C LEU A 107 0.76 -7.21 13.23
N PHE A 108 1.13 -6.89 14.48
CA PHE A 108 0.16 -6.56 15.53
C PHE A 108 -0.28 -5.10 15.55
N PHE A 109 0.45 -4.19 14.91
CA PHE A 109 0.12 -2.76 14.92
C PHE A 109 -0.32 -2.27 13.54
N VAL A 110 0.34 -2.68 12.45
CA VAL A 110 0.03 -2.22 11.08
C VAL A 110 -1.30 -2.80 10.59
N LEU A 111 -1.57 -4.10 10.78
CA LEU A 111 -2.84 -4.71 10.38
C LEU A 111 -4.06 -4.10 11.09
N PRO A 112 -4.09 -3.94 12.43
CA PRO A 112 -5.23 -3.30 13.09
C PRO A 112 -5.28 -1.79 12.88
N THR A 113 -4.16 -1.07 12.73
CA THR A 113 -4.23 0.35 12.32
C THR A 113 -4.71 0.49 10.88
N LEU A 114 -4.35 -0.42 9.97
CA LEU A 114 -4.89 -0.50 8.62
C LEU A 114 -6.41 -0.69 8.66
N VAL A 115 -6.90 -1.66 9.45
CA VAL A 115 -8.34 -1.93 9.60
C VAL A 115 -9.07 -0.74 10.24
N ALA A 116 -8.53 -0.16 11.31
CA ALA A 116 -9.13 0.99 11.97
C ALA A 116 -9.16 2.23 11.07
N PHE A 117 -8.09 2.46 10.29
CA PHE A 117 -8.01 3.58 9.36
C PHE A 117 -8.90 3.36 8.12
N LEU A 118 -8.98 2.12 7.61
CA LEU A 118 -9.95 1.72 6.58
C LEU A 118 -11.37 1.99 7.04
N LEU A 119 -11.74 1.57 8.25
CA LEU A 119 -13.07 1.82 8.82
C LEU A 119 -13.30 3.32 8.97
N PHE A 120 -12.35 4.07 9.52
CA PHE A 120 -12.48 5.51 9.71
C PHE A 120 -12.66 6.27 8.38
N THR A 121 -11.85 5.95 7.37
CA THR A 121 -11.90 6.59 6.05
C THR A 121 -13.15 6.20 5.27
N SER A 122 -13.56 4.93 5.33
CA SER A 122 -14.80 4.44 4.73
C SER A 122 -16.03 5.11 5.35
N LEU A 123 -16.08 5.22 6.68
CA LEU A 123 -17.14 5.93 7.40
C LEU A 123 -17.16 7.41 7.06
N ARG A 124 -15.99 8.05 6.94
CA ARG A 124 -15.88 9.47 6.58
C ARG A 124 -16.27 9.73 5.13
N ALA A 125 -15.91 8.84 4.21
CA ALA A 125 -16.31 8.89 2.80
C ALA A 125 -17.83 8.71 2.66
N TRP A 126 -18.39 7.73 3.37
CA TRP A 126 -19.83 7.46 3.39
C TRP A 126 -20.64 8.65 3.97
N ARG A 127 -20.21 9.24 5.10
CA ARG A 127 -20.85 10.44 5.67
C ARG A 127 -20.82 11.65 4.72
N ARG A 128 -19.72 11.85 3.98
CA ARG A 128 -19.62 12.94 2.99
C ARG A 128 -20.57 12.76 1.80
N GLN A 129 -20.88 11.51 1.42
CA GLN A 129 -21.84 11.23 0.36
C GLN A 129 -23.29 11.40 0.84
N HIS A 130 -23.62 11.00 2.07
CA HIS A 130 -24.96 11.21 2.63
C HIS A 130 -25.30 12.68 2.83
N HIS A 131 -24.35 13.52 3.27
CA HIS A 131 -24.60 14.96 3.42
C HIS A 131 -24.83 15.69 2.10
N LYS A 132 -24.40 15.12 0.95
CA LYS A 132 -24.65 15.69 -0.38
C LYS A 132 -26.03 15.34 -0.95
N LYS A 133 -26.73 14.34 -0.39
CA LYS A 133 -28.10 13.98 -0.80
C LYS A 133 -29.19 14.82 -0.12
N GLU A 134 -28.83 15.71 0.82
CA GLU A 134 -29.78 16.50 1.62
C GLU A 134 -29.83 18.00 1.26
N LEU A 135 -29.15 18.43 0.19
CA LEU A 135 -29.32 19.78 -0.34
C LEU A 135 -30.32 19.75 -1.50
N PRO A 136 -31.50 20.40 -1.36
CA PRO A 136 -32.49 20.51 -2.43
C PRO A 136 -32.01 21.34 -3.61
#